data_AF-A0A7W4ERC4-F1
#
_entry.id   AF-A0A7W4ERC4-F1
#
_cell.length_a   1.000
_cell.length_b   1.000
_cell.length_c   1.000
_cell.angle_alpha   90.00
_cell.angle_beta   90.00
_cell.angle_gamma   90.00
#
_symmetry.space_group_name_H-M   'P 1'
#
loop_
_entity.id
_entity.type
_entity.pdbx_description
1 polymer ?
#
loop_
_entity_poly.entity_id
_entity_poly.type
_entity_poly.pdbx_seq_one_letter_code
_entity_poly.pdbx_strand_id
1 'polypeptide(L)'
;MGTKPQVVKGAIGATIGIIALAGIAGAMGNTNNQQQQHATPVVQPVTYSDCRTEEIPFETRYEGSVGQYSYTESVKQQGAVGSKKICKPNKPGYQDKVEVVTQPTPHIVVRTPKPAPQPVQQQSHYRVGAICRDGWQSSATGRGACSHHGGVSEWLYE
;
A
#
# COMPACT_ATOMS: atom_id res chain seq x y z
N MET A 1 -9.64 12.13 30.37
CA MET A 1 -9.14 10.75 30.57
C MET A 1 -8.30 10.40 29.35
N GLY A 2 -7.00 10.66 29.41
CA GLY A 2 -6.09 10.49 28.27
C GLY A 2 -5.08 9.39 28.57
N THR A 3 -5.08 8.35 27.76
CA THR A 3 -4.07 7.28 27.77
C THR A 3 -3.10 7.52 26.62
N LYS A 4 -1.82 7.76 26.97
CA LYS A 4 -0.70 7.84 26.02
C LYS A 4 -0.30 6.42 25.59
N PRO A 5 0.03 6.16 24.31
CA PRO A 5 0.71 4.93 23.95
C PRO A 5 2.20 5.03 24.28
N GLN A 6 2.71 3.99 24.95
CA GLN A 6 4.13 3.80 25.24
C GLN A 6 4.85 3.33 23.97
N VAL A 7 5.89 4.07 23.61
CA VAL A 7 6.83 3.73 22.53
C VAL A 7 7.81 2.68 23.07
N VAL A 8 7.77 1.46 22.54
CA VAL A 8 8.78 0.44 22.80
C VAL A 8 9.86 0.56 21.72
N LYS A 9 11.00 1.16 22.08
CA LYS A 9 12.24 1.12 21.29
C LYS A 9 12.97 -0.20 21.58
N GLY A 10 12.98 -1.11 20.61
CA GLY A 10 13.91 -2.24 20.60
C GLY A 10 15.19 -1.84 19.85
N ALA A 11 16.31 -1.70 20.56
CA ALA A 11 17.62 -1.51 19.97
C ALA A 11 18.34 -2.86 19.83
N ILE A 12 18.90 -3.09 18.65
CA ILE A 12 19.68 -4.25 18.25
C ILE A 12 21.15 -3.99 18.58
N GLY A 13 21.80 -4.98 19.21
CA GLY A 13 23.20 -5.37 18.95
C GLY A 13 24.32 -4.62 19.70
N ALA A 14 25.17 -5.38 20.39
CA ALA A 14 26.58 -5.58 20.03
C ALA A 14 27.34 -6.39 21.11
N THR A 15 28.18 -7.28 20.62
CA THR A 15 29.17 -8.15 21.28
C THR A 15 30.29 -7.41 22.01
N ILE A 16 30.91 -8.05 23.01
CA ILE A 16 32.35 -8.43 23.12
C ILE A 16 32.65 -8.78 24.59
N GLY A 17 33.46 -9.82 24.78
CA GLY A 17 33.69 -10.48 26.07
C GLY A 17 34.69 -9.79 27.00
N ILE A 18 35.05 -10.50 28.08
CA ILE A 18 36.42 -10.74 28.55
C ILE A 18 36.36 -11.80 29.66
N ILE A 19 37.30 -12.72 29.55
CA ILE A 19 37.63 -13.83 30.45
C ILE A 19 38.19 -13.28 31.76
N ALA A 20 37.77 -13.84 32.89
CA ALA A 20 38.57 -13.82 34.11
C ALA A 20 38.50 -15.21 34.78
N LEU A 21 39.59 -15.96 34.60
CA LEU A 21 39.91 -17.16 35.35
C LEU A 21 40.25 -16.76 36.79
N ALA A 22 39.55 -17.32 37.77
CA ALA A 22 40.01 -17.38 39.16
C ALA A 22 39.66 -18.75 39.72
N GLY A 23 40.69 -19.59 39.83
CA GLY A 23 40.61 -20.84 40.57
C GLY A 23 40.53 -20.58 42.07
N ILE A 24 39.77 -21.42 42.76
CA ILE A 24 39.96 -21.68 44.18
C ILE A 24 39.90 -23.18 44.40
N ALA A 25 40.90 -23.64 45.13
CA ALA A 25 41.21 -25.02 45.42
C ALA A 25 40.30 -25.60 46.52
N GLY A 26 40.16 -26.93 46.47
CA GLY A 26 40.15 -27.79 47.65
C GLY A 26 38.82 -28.05 48.34
N ALA A 27 38.33 -29.29 48.22
CA ALA A 27 38.03 -30.15 49.39
C ALA A 27 37.71 -31.56 48.90
N MET A 28 38.54 -32.52 49.30
CA MET A 28 38.26 -33.96 49.19
C MET A 28 37.18 -34.32 50.22
N GLY A 29 36.04 -34.80 49.74
CA GLY A 29 35.00 -35.44 50.55
C GLY A 29 34.63 -36.77 49.90
N ASN A 30 35.07 -37.87 50.52
CA ASN A 30 34.68 -39.22 50.17
C ASN A 30 33.23 -39.46 50.63
N THR A 31 32.30 -39.49 49.68
CA THR A 31 30.93 -39.94 49.94
C THR A 31 30.55 -40.96 48.87
N ASN A 32 30.55 -42.23 49.27
CA ASN A 32 29.84 -43.29 48.57
C ASN A 32 28.37 -42.91 48.47
N ASN A 33 27.95 -42.44 47.30
CA ASN A 33 26.54 -42.27 46.99
C ASN A 33 26.30 -42.99 45.66
N GLN A 34 25.63 -44.14 45.74
CA GLN A 34 25.12 -44.84 44.57
C GLN A 34 24.05 -43.96 43.93
N GLN A 35 24.48 -43.10 43.02
CA GLN A 35 23.59 -42.38 42.13
C GLN A 35 23.04 -43.39 41.13
N GLN A 36 21.93 -44.01 41.51
CA GLN A 36 21.05 -44.77 40.64
C GLN A 36 20.69 -43.85 39.47
N GLN A 37 21.36 -44.06 38.33
CA GLN A 37 21.13 -43.31 37.10
C GLN A 37 19.75 -43.68 36.57
N HIS A 38 18.72 -43.00 37.05
CA HIS A 38 17.47 -42.91 36.34
C HIS A 38 17.77 -42.11 35.06
N ALA A 39 18.05 -42.82 33.97
CA ALA A 39 18.19 -42.22 32.65
C ALA A 39 16.89 -41.48 32.34
N THR A 40 16.90 -40.16 32.50
CA THR A 40 15.82 -39.30 32.01
C THR A 40 15.73 -39.53 30.50
N PRO A 41 14.54 -39.82 29.95
CA PRO A 41 14.41 -39.98 28.51
C PRO A 41 14.85 -38.67 27.84
N VAL A 42 15.94 -38.74 27.07
CA VAL A 42 16.44 -37.62 26.28
C VAL A 42 15.40 -37.35 25.20
N VAL A 43 14.46 -36.45 25.49
CA VAL A 43 13.50 -35.98 24.49
C VAL A 43 14.30 -35.21 23.45
N GLN A 44 14.60 -35.83 22.32
CA GLN A 44 15.28 -35.16 21.23
C GLN A 44 14.48 -33.91 20.83
N PRO A 45 15.11 -32.75 20.57
CA PRO A 45 14.37 -31.57 20.12
C PRO A 45 13.79 -31.79 18.72
N VAL A 46 12.68 -31.11 18.39
CA VAL A 46 12.14 -31.05 17.03
C VAL A 46 13.03 -30.10 16.23
N THR A 47 13.48 -30.53 15.06
CA THR A 47 14.25 -29.67 14.14
C THR A 47 13.43 -29.42 12.88
N TYR A 48 13.70 -28.28 12.23
CA TYR A 48 12.99 -27.87 11.02
C TYR A 48 13.97 -27.76 9.85
N SER A 49 13.66 -28.45 8.74
CA SER A 49 14.46 -28.49 7.52
C SER A 49 13.56 -28.35 6.28
N ASP A 50 14.14 -28.50 5.09
CA ASP A 50 13.41 -28.57 3.80
C ASP A 50 12.48 -27.37 3.58
N CYS A 51 13.04 -26.20 3.82
CA CYS A 51 12.27 -24.96 3.77
C CYS A 51 12.00 -24.50 2.34
N ARG A 52 10.77 -24.06 2.09
CA ARG A 52 10.40 -23.34 0.86
C ARG A 52 9.94 -21.93 1.17
N THR A 53 10.11 -21.03 0.20
CA THR A 53 9.59 -19.67 0.26
C THR A 53 8.30 -19.59 -0.55
N GLU A 54 7.28 -18.99 0.04
CA GLU A 54 6.01 -18.67 -0.61
C GLU A 54 5.77 -17.16 -0.53
N GLU A 55 5.17 -16.60 -1.58
CA GLU A 55 4.82 -15.19 -1.62
C GLU A 55 3.60 -14.90 -0.74
N ILE A 56 3.57 -13.69 -0.17
CA ILE A 56 2.42 -13.14 0.53
C ILE A 56 1.89 -11.99 -0.33
N PRO A 57 0.67 -12.07 -0.88
CA PRO A 57 0.12 -11.00 -1.68
C PRO A 57 -0.10 -9.75 -0.83
N PHE A 58 -0.03 -8.58 -1.48
CA PHE A 58 -0.44 -7.33 -0.85
C PHE A 58 -1.90 -7.03 -1.12
N GLU A 59 -2.49 -6.20 -0.27
CA GLU A 59 -3.84 -5.68 -0.47
C GLU A 59 -3.80 -4.27 -1.09
N THR A 60 -4.89 -3.90 -1.75
CA THR A 60 -5.12 -2.53 -2.22
C THR A 60 -5.97 -1.78 -1.20
N ARG A 61 -5.49 -0.62 -0.76
CA ARG A 61 -6.21 0.27 0.15
C ARG A 61 -6.52 1.59 -0.53
N TYR A 62 -7.75 2.06 -0.33
CA TYR A 62 -8.19 3.37 -0.80
C TYR A 62 -8.13 4.40 0.34
N GLU A 63 -7.58 5.57 0.05
CA GLU A 63 -7.52 6.73 0.95
C GLU A 63 -8.18 7.95 0.29
N GLY A 64 -8.48 8.98 1.08
CA GLY A 64 -9.03 10.24 0.59
C GLY A 64 -10.55 10.32 0.64
N SER A 65 -11.15 11.12 -0.24
CA SER A 65 -12.58 11.45 -0.21
C SER A 65 -13.18 11.35 -1.60
N VAL A 66 -14.46 11.00 -1.66
CA VAL A 66 -15.23 11.04 -2.91
C VAL A 66 -16.05 12.32 -2.93
N GLY A 67 -16.03 13.03 -4.06
CA GLY A 67 -16.86 14.21 -4.27
C GLY A 67 -18.27 13.84 -4.70
N GLN A 68 -19.22 14.78 -4.52
CA GLN A 68 -20.61 14.61 -4.95
C GLN A 68 -20.75 14.38 -6.47
N TYR A 69 -19.88 15.00 -7.27
CA TYR A 69 -19.96 14.94 -8.74
C TYR A 69 -19.10 13.83 -9.34
N SER A 70 -17.84 13.74 -8.92
CA SER A 70 -16.90 12.69 -9.34
C SER A 70 -15.64 12.74 -8.47
N TYR A 71 -14.72 11.80 -8.70
CA TYR A 71 -13.40 11.78 -8.10
C TYR A 71 -12.36 11.32 -9.13
N THR A 72 -11.10 11.60 -8.86
CA THR A 72 -9.96 11.04 -9.59
C THR A 72 -9.20 10.07 -8.69
N GLU A 73 -8.56 9.06 -9.28
CA GLU A 73 -7.69 8.11 -8.59
C GLU A 73 -6.23 8.34 -8.97
N SER A 74 -5.36 8.26 -7.98
CA SER A 74 -3.91 8.33 -8.17
C SER A 74 -3.22 7.32 -7.27
N VAL A 75 -2.16 6.67 -7.78
CA VAL A 75 -1.34 5.76 -6.98
C VAL A 75 -0.43 6.59 -6.09
N LYS A 76 -0.58 6.45 -4.78
CA LYS A 76 0.31 7.06 -3.77
C LYS A 76 1.46 6.11 -3.40
N GLN A 77 1.20 4.81 -3.40
CA GLN A 77 2.19 3.80 -3.09
C GLN A 77 1.97 2.54 -3.92
N GLN A 78 3.03 2.06 -4.58
CA GLN A 78 3.00 0.77 -5.25
C GLN A 78 3.00 -0.36 -4.22
N GLY A 79 2.17 -1.38 -4.43
CA GLY A 79 2.19 -2.56 -3.58
C GLY A 79 3.45 -3.39 -3.83
N ALA A 80 3.94 -4.04 -2.79
CA ALA A 80 5.04 -5.01 -2.88
C ALA A 80 4.64 -6.29 -2.17
N VAL A 81 4.82 -7.43 -2.84
CA VAL A 81 4.57 -8.74 -2.25
C VAL A 81 5.54 -8.98 -1.10
N GLY A 82 5.05 -9.61 -0.04
CA GLY A 82 5.89 -10.15 1.02
C GLY A 82 6.29 -11.59 0.74
N SER A 83 6.95 -12.21 1.69
CA SER A 83 7.36 -13.61 1.59
C SER A 83 7.35 -14.29 2.94
N LYS A 84 6.89 -15.54 2.99
CA LYS A 84 6.99 -16.43 4.15
C LYS A 84 7.86 -17.62 3.80
N LYS A 85 8.59 -18.11 4.79
CA LYS A 85 9.35 -19.35 4.75
C LYS A 85 8.58 -20.41 5.51
N ILE A 86 8.42 -21.58 4.91
CA ILE A 86 7.70 -22.72 5.48
C ILE A 86 8.70 -23.87 5.56
N CYS A 87 8.98 -24.33 6.77
CA CYS A 87 9.93 -25.41 7.02
C CYS A 87 9.22 -26.63 7.62
N LYS A 88 9.58 -27.82 7.16
CA LYS A 88 8.99 -29.08 7.63
C LYS A 88 9.67 -29.56 8.91
N PRO A 89 8.92 -30.11 9.88
CA PRO A 89 9.50 -30.72 11.06
C PRO A 89 10.10 -32.10 10.73
N ASN A 90 11.15 -32.48 11.46
CA ASN A 90 11.74 -33.81 11.37
C ASN A 90 10.88 -34.91 12.03
N LYS A 91 9.82 -34.53 12.75
CA LYS A 91 8.97 -35.44 13.54
C LYS A 91 7.51 -35.36 13.10
N PRO A 92 6.81 -36.50 12.97
CA PRO A 92 5.38 -36.53 12.70
C PRO A 92 4.58 -35.96 13.88
N GLY A 93 3.40 -35.42 13.60
CA GLY A 93 2.53 -34.79 14.60
C GLY A 93 2.83 -33.31 14.88
N TYR A 94 3.88 -32.75 14.28
CA TYR A 94 4.20 -31.32 14.31
C TYR A 94 3.75 -30.63 13.03
N GLN A 95 3.29 -29.38 13.15
CA GLN A 95 2.98 -28.53 12.01
C GLN A 95 4.23 -27.88 11.43
N ASP A 96 4.16 -27.51 10.15
CA ASP A 96 5.21 -26.73 9.50
C ASP A 96 5.44 -25.41 10.23
N LYS A 97 6.71 -25.03 10.40
CA LYS A 97 7.06 -23.73 10.95
C LYS A 97 6.95 -22.69 9.84
N VAL A 98 6.02 -21.75 10.02
CA VAL A 98 5.85 -20.60 9.12
C VAL A 98 6.52 -19.38 9.74
N GLU A 99 7.38 -18.73 8.96
CA GLU A 99 8.10 -17.53 9.36
C GLU A 99 7.96 -16.46 8.28
N VAL A 100 7.37 -15.31 8.62
CA VAL A 100 7.29 -14.18 7.70
C VAL A 100 8.68 -13.57 7.56
N VAL A 101 9.24 -13.64 6.36
CA VAL A 101 10.58 -13.10 6.04
C VAL A 101 10.46 -11.63 5.67
N THR A 102 9.45 -11.27 4.87
CA THR A 102 9.15 -9.89 4.50
C THR A 102 7.65 -9.67 4.55
N GLN A 103 7.21 -8.55 5.13
CA GLN A 103 5.81 -8.19 5.19
C GLN A 103 5.37 -7.58 3.84
N PRO A 104 4.21 -7.97 3.27
CA PRO A 104 3.66 -7.28 2.11
C PRO A 104 3.41 -5.80 2.43
N THR A 105 3.69 -4.96 1.44
CA THR A 105 3.43 -3.52 1.49
C THR A 105 2.16 -3.25 0.67
N PRO A 106 1.13 -2.59 1.23
CA PRO A 106 -0.13 -2.38 0.54
C PRO A 106 0.03 -1.43 -0.65
N HIS A 107 -0.77 -1.64 -1.69
CA HIS A 107 -0.94 -0.69 -2.79
C HIS A 107 -1.94 0.39 -2.37
N ILE A 108 -1.52 1.65 -2.32
CA ILE A 108 -2.36 2.75 -1.84
C ILE A 108 -2.81 3.60 -3.01
N VAL A 109 -4.13 3.67 -3.22
CA VAL A 109 -4.78 4.53 -4.22
C VAL A 109 -5.51 5.65 -3.49
N VAL A 110 -5.22 6.90 -3.85
CA VAL A 110 -5.87 8.07 -3.26
C VAL A 110 -6.96 8.57 -4.19
N ARG A 111 -8.16 8.71 -3.63
CA ARG A 111 -9.32 9.34 -4.25
C ARG A 111 -9.38 10.80 -3.87
N THR A 112 -9.42 11.66 -4.88
CA THR A 112 -9.57 13.11 -4.71
C THR A 112 -10.89 13.57 -5.33
N PRO A 113 -11.75 14.30 -4.59
CA PRO A 113 -12.97 14.86 -5.14
C PRO A 113 -12.65 15.76 -6.34
N LYS A 114 -13.38 15.58 -7.45
CA LYS A 114 -13.33 16.56 -8.53
C LYS A 114 -14.08 17.81 -8.09
N PRO A 115 -13.54 19.02 -8.31
CA PRO A 115 -14.29 20.26 -8.09
C PRO A 115 -15.63 20.23 -8.83
N ALA A 116 -16.63 20.89 -8.27
CA ALA A 116 -17.90 21.09 -8.97
C ALA A 116 -17.62 21.68 -10.35
N PRO A 117 -18.33 21.23 -11.40
CA PRO A 117 -18.25 21.86 -12.71
C PRO A 117 -18.46 23.36 -12.51
N GLN A 118 -17.49 24.16 -12.93
CA GLN A 118 -17.69 25.61 -12.91
C GLN A 118 -18.87 25.91 -13.85
N PRO A 119 -19.77 26.84 -13.47
CA PRO A 119 -20.79 27.30 -14.39
C PRO A 119 -20.07 27.79 -15.64
N VAL A 120 -20.29 27.10 -16.76
CA VAL A 120 -19.83 27.58 -18.05
C VAL A 120 -20.55 28.90 -18.23
N GLN A 121 -19.83 30.02 -18.16
CA GLN A 121 -20.37 31.30 -18.57
C GLN A 121 -20.70 31.15 -20.05
N GLN A 122 -21.94 30.81 -20.32
CA GLN A 122 -22.51 30.85 -21.65
C GLN A 122 -22.44 32.32 -22.02
N GLN A 123 -21.43 32.71 -22.81
CA GLN A 123 -21.31 34.06 -23.32
C GLN A 123 -22.67 34.39 -23.93
N SER A 124 -23.35 35.38 -23.36
CA SER A 124 -24.72 35.73 -23.72
C SER A 124 -24.83 36.32 -25.12
N HIS A 125 -23.73 36.39 -25.86
CA HIS A 125 -23.67 36.79 -27.25
C HIS A 125 -24.35 35.73 -28.12
N TYR A 126 -25.66 35.91 -28.34
CA TYR A 126 -26.41 35.07 -29.25
C TYR A 126 -26.43 35.71 -30.63
N ARG A 127 -26.44 34.88 -31.68
CA ARG A 127 -26.48 35.40 -33.05
C ARG A 127 -27.84 36.07 -33.27
N VAL A 128 -27.81 37.30 -33.77
CA VAL A 128 -29.00 38.09 -34.14
C VAL A 128 -29.13 38.32 -35.64
N GLY A 129 -28.07 38.06 -36.40
CA GLY A 129 -28.10 38.10 -37.85
C GLY A 129 -26.76 37.72 -38.48
N ALA A 130 -26.62 38.01 -39.77
CA ALA A 130 -25.43 37.78 -40.56
C ALA A 130 -25.27 38.85 -41.63
N ILE A 131 -24.03 39.18 -41.99
CA ILE A 131 -23.70 39.81 -43.26
C ILE A 131 -23.40 38.69 -44.26
N CYS A 132 -23.92 38.79 -45.47
CA CYS A 132 -23.70 37.85 -46.55
C CYS A 132 -22.47 38.27 -47.39
N ARG A 133 -21.98 37.38 -48.25
CA ARG A 133 -20.77 37.65 -49.06
C ARG A 133 -20.94 38.74 -50.11
N ASP A 134 -22.15 38.95 -50.58
CA ASP A 134 -22.50 40.06 -51.47
C ASP A 134 -22.75 41.39 -50.71
N GLY A 135 -22.56 41.39 -49.39
CA GLY A 135 -22.78 42.54 -48.51
C GLY A 135 -24.21 42.66 -47.98
N TRP A 136 -25.14 41.78 -48.36
CA TRP A 136 -26.51 41.81 -47.87
C TRP A 136 -26.58 41.50 -46.37
N GLN A 137 -27.32 42.27 -45.57
CA GLN A 137 -27.57 41.96 -44.16
C GLN A 137 -28.83 41.09 -43.99
N SER A 138 -28.65 39.90 -43.42
CA SER A 138 -29.69 38.94 -43.11
C SER A 138 -29.97 38.89 -41.60
N SER A 139 -31.22 38.72 -41.20
CA SER A 139 -31.61 38.42 -39.81
C SER A 139 -31.58 36.91 -39.49
N ALA A 140 -31.18 36.06 -40.44
CA ALA A 140 -31.09 34.62 -40.23
C ALA A 140 -29.87 34.27 -39.36
N THR A 141 -30.06 33.39 -38.36
CA THR A 141 -29.06 33.11 -37.29
C THR A 141 -28.66 31.63 -37.20
N GLY A 142 -28.74 30.90 -38.31
CA GLY A 142 -28.58 29.45 -38.32
C GLY A 142 -28.08 28.87 -39.63
N ARG A 143 -28.19 27.54 -39.73
CA ARG A 143 -27.79 26.80 -40.93
C ARG A 143 -28.61 27.29 -42.13
N GLY A 144 -27.94 27.58 -43.24
CA GLY A 144 -28.58 28.07 -44.47
C GLY A 144 -28.74 29.59 -44.55
N ALA A 145 -28.33 30.35 -43.53
CA ALA A 145 -28.24 31.80 -43.65
C ALA A 145 -27.37 32.20 -44.86
N CYS A 146 -27.83 33.22 -45.60
CA CYS A 146 -27.17 33.71 -46.80
C CYS A 146 -26.96 32.67 -47.93
N SER A 147 -27.71 31.55 -47.96
CA SER A 147 -27.53 30.50 -48.98
C SER A 147 -27.67 31.00 -50.42
N HIS A 148 -28.57 31.96 -50.67
CA HIS A 148 -28.75 32.61 -51.98
C HIS A 148 -27.77 33.75 -52.23
N HIS A 149 -27.06 34.19 -51.19
CA HIS A 149 -26.15 35.32 -51.17
C HIS A 149 -24.67 34.87 -51.04
N GLY A 150 -24.37 33.64 -51.45
CA GLY A 150 -23.02 33.08 -51.45
C GLY A 150 -22.50 32.62 -50.09
N GLY A 151 -23.36 32.55 -49.07
CA GLY A 151 -23.05 32.18 -47.70
C GLY A 151 -22.76 33.39 -46.81
N VAL A 152 -22.60 33.11 -45.51
CA VAL A 152 -22.33 34.12 -44.49
C VAL A 152 -20.89 34.62 -44.60
N SER A 153 -20.69 35.93 -44.58
CA SER A 153 -19.39 36.57 -44.42
C SER A 153 -19.09 36.83 -42.93
N GLU A 154 -20.04 37.38 -42.19
CA GLU A 154 -19.89 37.71 -40.76
C GLU A 154 -21.19 37.42 -40.00
N TRP A 155 -21.10 36.98 -38.74
CA TRP A 155 -22.26 36.83 -37.86
C TRP A 155 -22.39 38.06 -36.95
N LEU A 156 -23.62 38.52 -36.76
CA LEU A 156 -23.97 39.61 -35.84
C LEU A 156 -24.41 39.01 -34.50
N TYR A 157 -23.99 39.64 -33.40
CA TYR A 157 -24.23 39.18 -32.04
C TYR A 157 -24.78 40.30 -31.15
N GLU A 158 -25.64 39.95 -30.19
CA GLU A 158 -26.11 40.79 -29.08
C GLU A 158 -25.82 40.12 -27.74
#